data_AF-A0A0R2CUP4-F1
#
_entry.id   AF-A0A0R2CUP4-F1
#
_cell.length_a   1.000
_cell.length_b   1.000
_cell.length_c   1.000
_cell.angle_alpha   90.00
_cell.angle_beta   90.00
_cell.angle_gamma   90.00
#
_symmetry.space_group_name_H-M   'P 1'
#
loop_
_entity.id
_entity.type
_entity.pdbx_description
1 polymer ?
#
loop_
_entity_poly.entity_id
_entity_poly.type
_entity_poly.pdbx_seq_one_letter_code
_entity_poly.pdbx_strand_id
1 'polypeptide(L)' 'MNSKLKSIFEVIDAQLDDIPNNQNFSLPELYGEKEWDKLYIGDRVMAGNMFRREVLQGHYINVSLLPKKDRKKRTQYLKH' A
#
# COMPACT_ATOMS: atom_id res chain seq x y z
N MET A 1 -0.50 7.36 -16.71
CA MET A 1 -0.03 6.54 -15.57
C MET A 1 0.99 5.55 -16.11
N ASN A 2 2.16 5.42 -15.49
CA ASN A 2 3.22 4.50 -15.95
C ASN A 2 2.67 3.05 -15.90
N SER A 3 2.83 2.25 -16.97
CA SER A 3 2.19 0.93 -17.09
C SER A 3 2.53 0.00 -15.91
N LYS A 4 3.77 0.07 -15.42
CA LYS A 4 4.22 -0.67 -14.24
C LYS A 4 3.50 -0.27 -12.96
N LEU A 5 3.28 1.04 -12.76
CA LEU A 5 2.58 1.54 -11.58
C LEU A 5 1.13 1.05 -11.58
N LYS A 6 0.49 1.04 -12.75
CA LYS A 6 -0.86 0.48 -12.89
C LYS A 6 -0.90 -0.98 -12.44
N SER A 7 0.04 -1.81 -12.91
CA SER A 7 0.13 -3.22 -12.50
C SER A 7 0.40 -3.39 -10.99
N ILE A 8 1.17 -2.48 -10.37
CA ILE A 8 1.37 -2.52 -8.91
C ILE A 8 0.04 -2.29 -8.18
N PHE A 9 -0.73 -1.29 -8.61
CA PHE A 9 -2.00 -0.95 -7.98
C PHE A 9 -3.08 -2.01 -8.24
N GLU A 10 -3.08 -2.66 -9.41
CA GLU A 10 -3.98 -3.81 -9.68
C GLU A 10 -3.79 -4.93 -8.64
N VAL A 11 -2.54 -5.23 -8.25
CA VAL A 11 -2.25 -6.21 -7.19
C VAL A 11 -2.66 -5.68 -5.81
N ILE A 12 -2.33 -4.42 -5.49
CA ILE A 12 -2.68 -3.81 -4.20
C ILE A 12 -4.19 -3.82 -4.00
N ASP A 13 -4.96 -3.38 -4.99
CA ASP A 13 -6.41 -3.27 -4.91
C ASP A 13 -7.05 -4.66 -4.75
N ALA A 14 -6.59 -5.65 -5.52
CA ALA A 14 -7.06 -7.03 -5.39
C ALA A 14 -6.78 -7.63 -4.01
N GLN A 15 -5.58 -7.40 -3.46
CA GLN A 15 -5.22 -7.92 -2.14
C GLN A 15 -5.88 -7.13 -0.99
N LEU A 16 -6.20 -5.85 -1.20
CA LEU A 16 -6.84 -5.00 -0.20
C LEU A 16 -8.26 -5.46 0.13
N ASP A 17 -8.95 -6.06 -0.82
CA ASP A 17 -10.29 -6.63 -0.63
C ASP A 17 -10.26 -7.90 0.24
N ASP A 18 -9.13 -8.61 0.27
CA ASP A 18 -8.93 -9.80 1.09
C ASP A 18 -8.50 -9.47 2.53
N ILE A 19 -8.11 -8.22 2.84
CA ILE A 19 -7.74 -7.81 4.20
C ILE A 19 -9.00 -7.74 5.06
N PRO A 20 -9.08 -8.49 6.18
CA PRO A 20 -10.17 -8.36 7.13
C PRO A 20 -10.23 -6.95 7.73
N ASN A 21 -11.44 -6.48 7.99
CA ASN A 21 -11.66 -5.21 8.69
C ASN A 21 -10.96 -5.21 10.07
N ASN A 22 -10.58 -4.02 10.52
CA ASN A 22 -9.79 -3.75 11.71
C ASN A 22 -8.38 -4.35 11.71
N GLN A 23 -7.80 -4.64 10.55
CA GLN A 23 -6.41 -5.07 10.44
C GLN A 23 -5.48 -3.98 9.90
N ASN A 24 -4.26 -3.99 10.46
CA ASN A 24 -3.17 -3.13 10.01
C ASN A 24 -2.39 -3.81 8.90
N PHE A 25 -1.92 -3.02 7.93
CA PHE A 25 -1.08 -3.51 6.86
C PHE A 25 -0.09 -2.44 6.39
N SER A 26 0.94 -2.89 5.66
CA SER A 26 1.79 -2.04 4.84
C SER A 26 1.78 -2.50 3.39
N LEU A 27 2.13 -1.61 2.46
CA LEU A 27 2.19 -1.97 1.04
C LEU A 27 3.14 -3.14 0.72
N PRO A 28 4.35 -3.25 1.33
CA PRO A 28 5.19 -4.42 1.10
C PRO A 28 4.54 -5.73 1.55
N GLU A 29 3.78 -5.71 2.65
CA GLU A 29 3.05 -6.89 3.12
C GLU A 29 1.90 -7.23 2.17
N LEU A 30 1.14 -6.21 1.78
CA LEU A 30 -0.02 -6.34 0.92
C LEU A 30 0.32 -6.81 -0.50
N TYR A 31 1.40 -6.28 -1.08
CA TYR A 31 1.89 -6.67 -2.40
C TYR A 31 2.68 -7.99 -2.37
N GLY A 32 3.08 -8.44 -1.19
CA GLY A 32 4.00 -9.57 -0.99
C GLY A 32 5.46 -9.13 -0.88
N GLU A 33 6.08 -9.34 0.29
CA GLU A 33 7.38 -8.73 0.63
C GLU A 33 8.47 -9.06 -0.39
N LYS A 34 8.53 -10.31 -0.85
CA LYS A 34 9.55 -10.77 -1.82
C LYS A 34 9.40 -10.11 -3.19
N GLU A 35 8.17 -9.95 -3.67
CA GLU A 35 7.93 -9.33 -4.98
C GLU A 35 8.10 -7.81 -4.89
N TRP A 36 7.69 -7.22 -3.77
CA TRP A 36 7.93 -5.81 -3.50
C TRP A 36 9.43 -5.48 -3.53
N ASP A 37 10.27 -6.32 -2.91
CA ASP A 37 11.71 -6.08 -2.86
C ASP A 37 12.43 -6.23 -4.21
N LYS A 38 11.85 -6.96 -5.17
CA LYS A 38 12.33 -7.02 -6.56
C LYS A 38 12.02 -5.75 -7.36
N LEU A 39 11.04 -4.96 -6.94
CA LEU A 39 10.72 -3.71 -7.61
C LEU A 39 11.88 -2.73 -7.52
N TYR A 40 12.09 -1.98 -8.60
CA TYR A 40 13.03 -0.88 -8.60
C TYR A 40 12.69 0.10 -7.48
N ILE A 41 13.71 0.63 -6.79
CA ILE A 41 13.52 1.47 -5.60
C ILE A 41 12.66 2.70 -5.90
N GLY A 42 12.81 3.29 -7.10
CA GLY A 42 11.99 4.42 -7.53
C GLY A 42 10.51 4.07 -7.68
N ASP A 43 10.19 2.86 -8.16
CA ASP A 43 8.81 2.39 -8.33
C ASP A 43 8.15 2.19 -6.95
N ARG A 44 8.88 1.62 -5.98
CA ARG A 44 8.40 1.46 -4.60
C ARG A 44 8.09 2.79 -3.94
N VAL A 45 8.99 3.77 -4.08
CA VAL A 45 8.80 5.12 -3.52
C VAL A 45 7.60 5.80 -4.17
N MET A 46 7.48 5.71 -5.50
CA MET A 46 6.38 6.29 -6.24
C MET A 46 5.03 5.67 -5.85
N ALA A 47 4.95 4.34 -5.79
CA ALA A 47 3.74 3.62 -5.36
C ALA A 47 3.34 3.97 -3.93
N GLY A 48 4.30 3.97 -2.99
CA GLY A 48 4.05 4.34 -1.59
C GLY A 48 3.53 5.77 -1.41
N ASN A 49 4.13 6.73 -2.12
CA ASN A 49 3.69 8.12 -2.07
C ASN A 49 2.32 8.32 -2.71
N MET A 50 2.07 7.67 -3.85
CA MET A 50 0.79 7.73 -4.54
C MET A 50 -0.31 7.14 -3.66
N PHE A 51 -0.16 5.90 -3.19
CA PHE A 51 -1.17 5.25 -2.35
C PHE A 51 -1.48 6.06 -1.09
N ARG A 52 -0.45 6.60 -0.42
CA ARG A 52 -0.65 7.50 0.74
C ARG A 52 -1.51 8.72 0.36
N ARG A 53 -1.26 9.34 -0.79
CA ARG A 53 -2.03 10.49 -1.26
C ARG A 53 -3.48 10.11 -1.53
N GLU A 54 -3.72 9.00 -2.23
CA GLU A 54 -5.07 8.51 -2.55
C GLU A 54 -5.86 8.18 -1.27
N VAL A 55 -5.24 7.58 -0.26
CA VAL A 55 -5.84 7.36 1.07
C VAL A 55 -6.22 8.68 1.72
N LEU A 56 -5.31 9.66 1.74
CA LEU A 56 -5.58 10.98 2.34
C LEU A 56 -6.63 11.79 1.57
N GLN A 57 -6.81 11.53 0.27
CA GLN A 57 -7.84 12.13 -0.56
C GLN A 57 -9.19 11.41 -0.44
N GLY A 58 -9.26 10.29 0.28
CA GLY A 58 -10.50 9.54 0.50
C GLY A 58 -10.89 8.60 -0.64
N HIS A 59 -9.99 8.32 -1.59
CA HIS A 59 -10.28 7.35 -2.66
C HIS A 59 -10.34 5.91 -2.11
N TYR A 60 -9.55 5.60 -1.09
CA TYR A 60 -9.66 4.37 -0.31
C TYR A 60 -10.51 4.59 0.94
N ILE A 61 -11.84 4.60 0.78
CA ILE A 61 -12.82 4.99 1.82
C ILE A 61 -12.66 4.18 3.12
N ASN A 62 -12.35 2.89 3.00
CA ASN A 62 -12.21 1.98 4.14
C ASN A 62 -10.75 1.83 4.59
N VAL A 63 -9.87 2.77 4.23
CA VAL A 63 -8.46 2.71 4.63
C VAL A 63 -8.08 4.01 5.32
N SER A 64 -7.34 3.92 6.42
CA SER A 64 -6.79 5.08 7.12
C SER A 64 -5.29 4.95 7.33
N LEU A 65 -4.58 6.06 7.15
CA LEU A 65 -3.15 6.14 7.45
C LEU A 65 -2.93 6.15 8.96
N LEU A 66 -2.06 5.25 9.46
CA LEU A 66 -1.69 5.23 10.87
C LEU A 66 -0.56 6.23 11.17
N PRO A 67 -0.58 6.87 12.36
CA PRO A 67 0.42 7.88 12.73
C PRO A 67 1.79 7.29 13.05
N LYS A 68 1.83 6.00 13.39
CA LYS A 68 3.06 5.27 13.74
C LYS A 68 3.44 4.32 12.63
N LYS A 69 4.74 4.28 12.35
CA LYS A 69 5.35 3.25 11.51
C LYS A 69 5.48 1.94 12.29
N ASP A 70 5.64 0.84 11.57
CA ASP A 70 5.93 -0.46 12.19
C ASP A 70 7.39 -0.57 12.69
N ARG A 71 7.74 -1.74 13.24
CA ARG A 71 9.10 -2.06 13.68
C ARG A 71 10.13 -2.02 12.55
N LYS A 72 9.71 -2.19 11.29
CA LYS A 72 10.54 -2.13 10.08
C LYS A 72 10.58 -0.71 9.47
N LYS A 73 10.07 0.31 10.16
CA LYS A 73 9.97 1.73 9.71
C LYS A 73 9.10 1.92 8.44
N ARG A 74 8.17 1.01 8.18
CA ARG A 74 7.21 1.06 7.06
C ARG A 74 5.99 1.88 7.46
N THR A 75 5.43 2.60 6.48
CA THR A 75 4.11 3.25 6.64
C THR A 75 3.06 2.18 6.85
N GLN A 76 2.14 2.43 7.78
CA GLN A 76 1.09 1.49 8.17
C GLN A 76 -0.27 2.12 7.89
N TYR A 77 -1.22 1.26 7.53
CA TYR A 77 -2.60 1.60 7.23
C TYR A 77 -3.52 0.66 8.00
N LEU A 78 -4.72 1.13 8.33
CA LEU A 78 -5.80 0.35 8.93
C LEU A 78 -6.91 0.17 7.90
N LYS A 79 -7.34 -1.07 7.67
CA LYS A 79 -8.58 -1.39 6.94
C LYS A 79 -9.75 -1.34 7.92
N HIS A 80 -10.82 -0.62 7.59
CA HIS A 80 -12.06 -0.51 8.36
C HIS A 80 -13.16 -1.43 7.84
#